data_AF-A0A9X0CNT0-F1
#
_entry.id   AF-A0A9X0CNT0-F1
#
_cell.length_a   1.000
_cell.length_b   1.000
_cell.length_c   1.000
_cell.angle_alpha   90.00
_cell.angle_beta   90.00
_cell.angle_gamma   90.00
#
_symmetry.space_group_name_H-M   'P 1'
#
loop_
_entity.id
_entity.type
_entity.pdbx_description
1 polymer ?
#
loop_
_entity_poly.entity_id
_entity_poly.type
_entity_poly.pdbx_seq_one_letter_code
_entity_poly.pdbx_strand_id
1 'polypeptide(L)'
;MESSSPMKSVPDGGYGWCVCAAACSVHFILAGIQNSFGILYIYIMEDFGGGKAKSAWVGSIHLFTLYAVAPFVTMACDLWGCRITAFVGGVLCVVGLAASSFVTQLYLLFVTYGMVFGLGASLAFITTFRIISQWFKK
;
A
#
# COMPACT_ATOMS: atom_id res chain seq x y z
N MET A 1 -28.75 11.28 -4.31
CA MET A 1 -28.56 11.79 -5.68
C MET A 1 -27.86 10.73 -6.49
N GLU A 2 -28.69 10.01 -7.23
CA GLU A 2 -28.35 8.98 -8.19
C GLU A 2 -27.46 9.59 -9.28
N SER A 3 -26.17 9.23 -9.32
CA SER A 3 -25.35 9.43 -10.51
C SER A 3 -25.23 8.07 -11.18
N SER A 4 -26.15 7.83 -12.10
CA SER A 4 -26.17 6.75 -13.07
C SER A 4 -24.89 6.75 -13.92
N SER A 5 -23.82 6.11 -13.43
CA SER A 5 -22.75 5.65 -14.31
C SER A 5 -23.28 4.48 -15.14
N PRO A 6 -23.15 4.50 -16.48
CA PRO A 6 -23.70 3.45 -17.33
C PRO A 6 -23.16 2.10 -16.85
N MET A 7 -24.07 1.17 -16.60
CA MET A 7 -23.79 -0.21 -16.21
C MET A 7 -23.04 -0.86 -17.37
N LYS A 8 -21.73 -0.62 -17.45
CA LYS A 8 -20.83 -1.22 -18.43
C LYS A 8 -20.89 -2.71 -18.15
N SER A 9 -21.60 -3.43 -19.03
CA SER A 9 -21.71 -4.88 -19.05
C SER A 9 -20.42 -5.48 -18.50
N VAL A 10 -20.51 -6.18 -17.36
CA VAL A 10 -19.38 -6.87 -16.75
C VAL A 10 -18.76 -7.70 -17.87
N PRO A 11 -17.57 -7.34 -18.38
CA PRO A 11 -17.02 -8.05 -19.52
C PRO A 11 -16.42 -9.31 -18.94
N ASP A 12 -17.24 -10.35 -18.87
CA ASP A 12 -16.79 -11.70 -18.64
C ASP A 12 -15.72 -12.01 -19.68
N GLY A 13 -14.47 -12.07 -19.20
CA GLY A 13 -13.32 -12.57 -19.95
C GLY A 13 -12.71 -11.56 -20.93
N GLY A 14 -11.54 -11.04 -20.57
CA GLY A 14 -10.68 -10.25 -21.47
C GLY A 14 -9.87 -9.24 -20.68
N TYR A 15 -10.30 -7.98 -20.68
CA TYR A 15 -9.62 -6.88 -19.98
C TYR A 15 -9.52 -7.11 -18.45
N GLY A 16 -10.44 -7.86 -17.85
CA GLY A 16 -10.38 -8.26 -16.44
C GLY A 16 -9.12 -9.05 -16.09
N TRP A 17 -8.57 -9.85 -16.99
CA TRP A 17 -7.31 -10.56 -16.77
C TRP A 17 -6.10 -9.63 -16.69
N CYS A 18 -6.07 -8.55 -17.50
CA CYS A 18 -5.03 -7.54 -17.42
C CYS A 18 -5.08 -6.80 -16.07
N VAL A 19 -6.29 -6.49 -15.59
CA VAL A 19 -6.51 -5.87 -14.28
C VAL A 19 -6.08 -6.81 -13.15
N CYS A 20 -6.40 -8.11 -13.23
CA CYS A 20 -5.94 -9.11 -12.28
C CYS A 20 -4.41 -9.27 -12.29
N ALA A 21 -3.78 -9.28 -13.46
CA ALA A 21 -2.33 -9.35 -13.58
C ALA A 21 -1.68 -8.12 -12.92
N ALA A 22 -2.17 -6.91 -13.21
CA ALA A 22 -1.68 -5.68 -12.58
C ALA A 22 -1.88 -5.70 -11.05
N ALA A 23 -3.06 -6.14 -10.60
CA ALA A 23 -3.37 -6.31 -9.20
C ALA A 23 -2.44 -7.29 -8.48
N CYS A 24 -2.13 -8.41 -9.14
CA CYS A 24 -1.17 -9.40 -8.69
C CYS A 24 0.24 -8.80 -8.60
N SER A 25 0.66 -8.02 -9.60
CA SER A 25 1.96 -7.33 -9.57
C SER A 25 2.05 -6.34 -8.40
N VAL A 26 1.01 -5.56 -8.13
CA VAL A 26 0.98 -4.62 -6.99
C VAL A 26 1.10 -5.37 -5.67
N HIS A 27 0.34 -6.46 -5.49
CA HIS A 27 0.44 -7.30 -4.30
C HIS A 27 1.80 -7.97 -4.16
N PHE A 28 2.39 -8.43 -5.26
CA PHE A 28 3.71 -9.03 -5.27
C PHE A 28 4.79 -8.02 -4.82
N ILE A 29 4.72 -6.78 -5.32
CA ILE A 29 5.64 -5.71 -4.91
C ILE A 29 5.48 -5.41 -3.41
N LEU A 30 4.24 -5.26 -2.93
CA LEU A 30 3.94 -5.03 -1.51
C LEU A 30 4.48 -6.15 -0.61
N ALA A 31 4.22 -7.41 -0.98
CA ALA A 31 4.74 -8.57 -0.27
C ALA A 31 6.28 -8.64 -0.32
N GLY A 32 6.88 -8.28 -1.46
CA GLY A 32 8.33 -8.18 -1.63
C GLY A 32 8.94 -7.17 -0.65
N ILE A 33 8.37 -5.98 -0.55
CA ILE A 33 8.84 -4.94 0.39
C ILE A 33 8.67 -5.41 1.84
N GLN A 34 7.52 -6.02 2.16
CA GLN A 34 7.28 -6.58 3.49
C GLN A 34 8.33 -7.65 3.86
N ASN A 35 8.75 -8.47 2.89
CA ASN A 35 9.78 -9.48 3.11
C ASN A 35 11.18 -8.86 3.22
N SER A 36 11.50 -7.86 2.38
CA SER A 36 12.75 -7.10 2.46
C SER A 36 12.92 -6.36 3.79
N PHE A 37 11.83 -6.02 4.48
CA PHE A 37 11.89 -5.47 5.84
C PHE A 37 12.64 -6.37 6.81
N GLY A 38 12.63 -7.69 6.63
CA GLY A 38 13.39 -8.60 7.49
C GLY A 38 14.90 -8.32 7.46
N ILE A 39 15.44 -7.98 6.28
CA ILE A 39 16.84 -7.58 6.12
C ILE A 39 17.04 -6.18 6.69
N LEU A 40 16.12 -5.25 6.41
CA LEU A 40 16.17 -3.89 6.94
C LEU A 40 16.17 -3.89 8.49
N TYR A 41 15.41 -4.78 9.12
CA TYR A 41 15.36 -4.94 10.57
C TYR A 41 16.73 -5.30 11.17
N ILE A 42 17.45 -6.24 10.54
CA ILE A 42 18.82 -6.60 10.95
C ILE A 42 19.76 -5.41 10.75
N TYR A 43 19.64 -4.72 9.61
CA TYR A 43 20.45 -3.55 9.30
C TYR A 43 20.24 -2.41 10.31
N ILE A 44 19.00 -2.11 10.68
CA ILE A 44 18.67 -1.10 11.71
C ILE A 44 19.22 -1.54 13.09
N MET A 45 19.20 -2.85 13.38
CA MET A 45 19.73 -3.36 14.63
C MET A 45 21.26 -3.21 14.72
N GLU A 46 21.99 -3.49 13.63
CA GLU A 46 23.46 -3.44 13.57
C GLU A 46 24.00 -2.02 13.40
N ASP A 47 23.54 -1.24 12.41
CA ASP A 47 24.10 0.07 12.08
C ASP A 47 23.67 1.18 13.04
N PHE A 48 22.43 1.13 13.54
CA PHE A 48 21.92 2.18 14.42
C PHE A 48 22.07 1.83 15.91
N GLY A 49 22.54 0.63 16.25
CA GLY A 49 22.58 0.12 17.63
C GLY A 49 21.19 0.15 18.32
N GLY A 50 20.12 0.25 17.53
CA GLY A 50 18.75 0.35 18.01
C GLY A 50 18.35 -1.01 18.52
N GLY A 51 18.29 -1.18 19.84
CA GLY A 51 17.94 -2.46 20.45
C GLY A 51 16.68 -3.09 19.83
N LYS A 52 16.63 -4.43 19.76
CA LYS A 52 15.62 -5.26 19.06
C LYS A 52 14.19 -4.71 19.09
N ALA A 53 13.78 -4.17 20.24
CA ALA A 53 12.47 -3.53 20.40
C ALA A 53 12.24 -2.38 19.40
N LYS A 54 13.16 -1.43 19.26
CA LYS A 54 13.00 -0.25 18.39
C LYS A 54 12.84 -0.64 16.93
N SER A 55 13.65 -1.58 16.44
CA SER A 55 13.55 -2.07 15.06
C SER A 55 12.23 -2.79 14.81
N ALA A 56 11.73 -3.54 15.80
CA ALA A 56 10.45 -4.26 15.67
C ALA A 56 9.26 -3.30 15.60
N TRP A 57 9.33 -2.20 16.36
CA TRP A 57 8.32 -1.15 16.33
C TRP A 57 8.14 -0.53 14.93
N VAL A 58 9.18 -0.49 14.08
CA VAL A 58 9.05 0.06 12.71
C VAL A 58 8.07 -0.79 11.89
N GLY A 59 8.26 -2.11 11.91
CA GLY A 59 7.38 -3.04 11.21
C GLY A 59 5.97 -3.09 11.81
N SER A 60 5.86 -3.02 13.13
CA SER A 60 4.57 -2.95 13.81
C SER A 60 3.78 -1.69 13.47
N ILE A 61 4.44 -0.52 13.43
CA ILE A 61 3.80 0.75 13.02
C ILE A 61 3.39 0.71 11.55
N HIS A 62 4.24 0.13 10.69
CA HIS A 62 3.92 -0.07 9.28
C HIS A 62 2.63 -0.88 9.11
N LEU A 63 2.56 -2.06 9.73
CA LEU A 63 1.38 -2.93 9.69
C LEU A 63 0.17 -2.27 10.35
N PHE A 64 0.36 -1.63 11.51
CA PHE A 64 -0.71 -0.91 12.19
C PHE A 64 -1.30 0.17 11.28
N THR A 65 -0.46 0.97 10.63
CA THR A 65 -0.91 2.02 9.70
C THR A 65 -1.62 1.42 8.50
N LEU A 66 -1.09 0.33 7.95
CA LEU A 66 -1.69 -0.40 6.82
C LEU A 66 -3.14 -0.78 7.11
N TYR A 67 -3.41 -1.35 8.28
CA TYR A 67 -4.74 -1.81 8.69
C TYR A 67 -5.62 -0.70 9.26
N ALA A 68 -5.08 0.21 10.07
CA ALA A 68 -5.85 1.29 10.71
C ALA A 68 -6.39 2.28 9.68
N VAL A 69 -5.65 2.51 8.58
CA VAL A 69 -6.04 3.45 7.53
C VAL A 69 -6.95 2.78 6.49
N ALA A 70 -7.13 1.46 6.56
CA ALA A 70 -7.94 0.72 5.62
C ALA A 70 -9.41 1.22 5.46
N PRO A 71 -10.17 1.48 6.54
CA PRO A 71 -11.51 2.04 6.40
C PRO A 71 -11.51 3.45 5.79
N PHE A 72 -10.53 4.29 6.14
CA PHE A 72 -10.40 5.64 5.59
C PHE A 72 -10.11 5.61 4.09
N VAL A 73 -9.21 4.74 3.65
CA VAL A 73 -8.93 4.50 2.23
C VAL A 73 -10.18 4.07 1.49
N THR A 74 -10.95 3.18 2.11
CA THR A 74 -12.18 2.65 1.54
C THR A 74 -13.20 3.77 1.29
N MET A 75 -13.37 4.68 2.24
CA MET A 75 -14.21 5.88 2.08
C MET A 75 -13.65 6.83 1.01
N ALA A 76 -12.34 7.05 1.00
CA ALA A 76 -11.68 7.92 0.01
C ALA A 76 -11.84 7.38 -1.43
N CYS A 77 -11.77 6.06 -1.61
CA CYS A 77 -12.06 5.39 -2.88
C CYS A 77 -13.49 5.64 -3.38
N ASP A 78 -14.47 5.68 -2.48
CA ASP A 78 -15.87 5.90 -2.83
C ASP A 78 -16.12 7.36 -3.23
N LEU A 79 -15.38 8.31 -2.64
CA LEU A 79 -15.48 9.76 -2.92
C LEU A 79 -14.70 10.20 -4.17
N TRP A 80 -13.45 9.76 -4.33
CA TRP A 80 -12.53 10.25 -5.37
C TRP A 80 -12.34 9.27 -6.54
N GLY A 81 -12.86 8.06 -6.40
CA GLY A 81 -12.75 6.98 -7.39
C GLY A 81 -11.46 6.16 -7.26
N CYS A 82 -11.61 4.83 -7.40
CA CYS A 82 -10.51 3.87 -7.19
C CYS A 82 -9.26 4.10 -8.06
N ARG A 83 -9.40 4.63 -9.28
CA ARG A 83 -8.26 4.87 -10.19
C ARG A 83 -7.31 5.94 -9.69
N ILE A 84 -7.84 7.06 -9.20
CA ILE A 84 -7.03 8.17 -8.69
C ILE A 84 -6.36 7.73 -7.39
N THR A 85 -7.12 7.10 -6.50
CA THR A 85 -6.60 6.62 -5.21
C THR A 85 -5.48 5.59 -5.40
N ALA A 86 -5.55 4.71 -6.40
CA ALA A 86 -4.48 3.75 -6.68
C ALA A 86 -3.20 4.44 -7.18
N PHE A 87 -3.33 5.45 -8.06
CA PHE A 87 -2.19 6.23 -8.54
C PHE A 87 -1.52 7.01 -7.41
N VAL A 88 -2.32 7.69 -6.58
CA VAL A 88 -1.83 8.42 -5.41
C VAL A 88 -1.12 7.48 -4.44
N GLY A 89 -1.70 6.31 -4.16
CA GLY A 89 -1.06 5.29 -3.31
C GLY A 89 0.30 4.84 -3.84
N GLY A 90 0.40 4.57 -5.15
CA GLY A 90 1.66 4.20 -5.79
C GLY A 90 2.73 5.28 -5.70
N VAL A 91 2.38 6.55 -5.98
CA VAL A 91 3.31 7.68 -5.84
C VAL A 91 3.76 7.82 -4.38
N LEU A 92 2.83 7.72 -3.43
CA LEU A 92 3.14 7.82 -2.00
C LEU A 92 4.07 6.68 -1.54
N CYS A 93 3.91 5.46 -2.07
CA CYS A 93 4.84 4.35 -1.83
C CYS A 93 6.25 4.66 -2.34
N VAL A 94 6.38 5.14 -3.57
CA VAL A 94 7.68 5.50 -4.17
C VAL A 94 8.35 6.61 -3.36
N VAL A 95 7.59 7.65 -2.99
CA VAL A 95 8.10 8.75 -2.17
C VAL A 95 8.51 8.27 -0.78
N GLY A 96 7.72 7.40 -0.14
CA GLY A 96 8.03 6.84 1.18
C GLY A 96 9.30 5.99 1.18
N LEU A 97 9.49 5.16 0.15
CA LEU A 97 10.70 4.35 -0.02
C LEU A 97 11.92 5.19 -0.40
N ALA A 98 11.77 6.12 -1.35
CA ALA A 98 12.84 7.02 -1.76
C ALA A 98 13.29 7.89 -0.58
N ALA A 99 12.35 8.46 0.17
CA ALA A 99 12.65 9.23 1.38
C ALA A 99 13.39 8.37 2.42
N SER A 100 12.96 7.11 2.60
CA SER A 100 13.66 6.18 3.51
C SER A 100 15.10 5.92 3.10
N SER A 101 15.44 6.01 1.81
CA SER A 101 16.82 5.85 1.33
C SER A 101 17.74 7.03 1.68
N PHE A 102 17.20 8.24 1.88
CA PHE A 102 17.99 9.42 2.24
C PHE A 102 18.06 9.66 3.74
N VAL A 103 17.26 8.94 4.52
CA VAL A 103 17.14 9.13 5.96
C VAL A 103 18.19 8.32 6.69
N THR A 104 19.07 9.03 7.40
CA THR A 104 20.11 8.47 8.28
C THR A 104 19.71 8.50 9.75
N GLN A 105 18.42 8.72 10.07
CA GLN A 105 17.91 8.79 11.44
C GLN A 105 16.76 7.82 11.68
N LEU A 106 16.87 7.02 12.74
CA LEU A 106 15.89 5.98 13.07
C LEU A 106 14.48 6.58 13.29
N TYR A 107 14.38 7.77 13.89
CA TYR A 107 13.10 8.48 14.06
C TYR A 107 12.40 8.78 12.74
N LEU A 108 13.15 9.32 11.77
CA LEU A 108 12.62 9.64 10.45
C LEU A 108 12.25 8.37 9.68
N LEU A 109 12.99 7.27 9.88
CA LEU A 109 12.66 5.98 9.27
C LEU A 109 11.30 5.45 9.75
N PHE A 110 10.95 5.61 11.03
CA PHE A 110 9.60 5.28 11.53
C PHE A 110 8.51 6.07 10.78
N VAL A 111 8.76 7.35 10.52
CA VAL A 111 7.78 8.22 9.86
C VAL A 111 7.66 7.88 8.38
N THR A 112 8.78 7.79 7.65
CA THR A 112 8.78 7.55 6.20
C THR A 112 8.38 6.12 5.84
N TYR A 113 8.94 5.12 6.52
CA TYR A 113 8.66 3.71 6.23
C TYR A 113 7.40 3.21 6.94
N GLY A 114 7.21 3.59 8.20
CA GLY A 114 6.04 3.19 8.98
C GLY A 114 4.77 3.89 8.48
N MET A 115 4.73 5.22 8.59
CA MET A 115 3.53 5.98 8.27
C MET A 115 3.37 6.25 6.77
N VAL A 116 4.33 6.90 6.11
CA VAL A 116 4.16 7.31 4.70
C VAL A 116 4.03 6.09 3.79
N PHE A 117 4.96 5.15 3.87
CA PHE A 117 4.85 3.92 3.07
C PHE A 117 3.66 3.05 3.51
N GLY A 118 3.33 2.95 4.80
CA GLY A 118 2.14 2.23 5.28
C GLY A 118 0.82 2.81 4.75
N LEU A 119 0.70 4.14 4.68
CA LEU A 119 -0.45 4.84 4.09
C LEU A 119 -0.58 4.54 2.59
N GLY A 120 0.53 4.65 1.85
CA GLY A 120 0.57 4.37 0.42
C GLY A 120 0.23 2.92 0.11
N ALA A 121 0.77 2.01 0.90
CA ALA A 121 0.54 0.58 0.80
C ALA A 121 -0.95 0.24 1.04
N SER A 122 -1.59 0.87 2.03
CA SER A 122 -3.01 0.67 2.33
C SER A 122 -3.89 1.12 1.17
N LEU A 123 -3.60 2.32 0.62
CA LEU A 123 -4.25 2.87 -0.56
C LEU A 123 -4.16 1.91 -1.75
N ALA A 124 -2.96 1.41 -2.06
CA ALA A 124 -2.72 0.50 -3.17
C ALA A 124 -3.38 -0.86 -2.98
N PHE A 125 -3.31 -1.45 -1.77
CA PHE A 125 -3.87 -2.76 -1.46
C PHE A 125 -5.40 -2.77 -1.62
N ILE A 126 -6.07 -1.79 -1.02
CA ILE A 126 -7.54 -1.74 -0.95
C ILE A 126 -8.15 -1.35 -2.28
N THR A 127 -7.56 -0.37 -2.98
CA THR A 127 -8.00 0.01 -4.32
C THR A 127 -7.94 -1.18 -5.27
N THR A 128 -6.85 -1.95 -5.20
CA THR A 128 -6.65 -3.16 -6.01
C THR A 128 -7.73 -4.20 -5.74
N PHE A 129 -8.03 -4.47 -4.46
CA PHE A 129 -9.07 -5.42 -4.06
C PHE A 129 -10.48 -4.96 -4.50
N ARG A 130 -10.80 -3.67 -4.32
CA ARG A 130 -12.06 -3.04 -4.77
C ARG A 130 -12.23 -3.10 -6.28
N ILE A 131 -11.17 -2.84 -7.04
CA ILE A 131 -11.22 -2.91 -8.50
C ILE A 131 -11.52 -4.35 -8.92
N ILE A 132 -10.80 -5.35 -8.41
CA ILE A 132 -11.05 -6.76 -8.77
C ILE A 132 -12.49 -7.17 -8.45
N SER A 133 -13.02 -6.80 -7.28
CA SER A 133 -14.39 -7.17 -6.88
C SER A 133 -15.48 -6.49 -7.72
N GLN A 134 -15.18 -5.37 -8.38
CA GLN A 134 -16.06 -4.74 -9.35
C GLN A 134 -16.03 -5.43 -10.72
N TRP A 135 -14.87 -5.94 -11.15
CA TRP A 135 -14.71 -6.62 -12.44
C TRP A 135 -15.14 -8.10 -12.41
N PHE A 136 -15.04 -8.76 -11.26
CA PHE A 136 -15.45 -10.15 -11.04
C PHE A 136 -16.61 -10.20 -10.04
N LYS A 137 -17.79 -9.77 -10.48
CA LYS A 137 -19.04 -9.99 -9.75
C LYS A 137 -19.73 -11.22 -10.34
N LYS A 138 -19.91 -12.26 -9.53
CA LYS A 138 -20.75 -13.42 -9.84
C LYS A 138 -21.88 -13.49 -8.83
#